data_AF-A0A517U5K6-F1
#
_entry.id   AF-A0A517U5K6-F1
#
_cell.length_a   1.000
_cell.length_b   1.000
_cell.length_c   1.000
_cell.angle_alpha   90.00
_cell.angle_beta   90.00
_cell.angle_gamma   90.00
#
_symmetry.space_group_name_H-M   'P 1'
#
loop_
_entity.id
_entity.type
_entity.pdbx_description
1 polymer ?
#
loop_
_entity_poly.entity_id
_entity_poly.type
_entity_poly.pdbx_seq_one_letter_code
_entity_poly.pdbx_strand_id
1 'polypeptide(L)'
;MNSRLPIGAALLALAVLLGGCSRPADDSQHRARRPQTEPTLVLSWNAANSGDGLGRTGWRLDEGGWPKFIERHVRPGIAWCEASDVKPIILIHHAFGQWQPKMHLDGWDFAQEANADFLTEDFATDAGWKSITKDYPCYAYVGDVELIDRLRDLPPEELAVIIRRNLQPYVDAGFKGIYVDYGENAIEGHYAGITPKHSAGPSADALLLKIADEMFPVATGIEAAPRAFPEFAALHQRNVIIRDPTWRHRFGGFTPADEAKFVWRSDAEKKTRKYGPRHAQAAKLGWPNRDHLAGTVWRTLTYGDDPQLNMDLARTIAAEGDVAVISPQPFIQAGIKASELFAPLPPVL
;
A
#
# COMPACT_ATOMS: atom_id res chain seq x y z
N MET A 1 -68.43 10.80 -26.58
CA MET A 1 -67.75 11.16 -25.31
C MET A 1 -67.42 9.89 -24.55
N ASN A 2 -66.15 9.79 -24.16
CA ASN A 2 -65.53 8.90 -23.17
C ASN A 2 -65.36 7.40 -23.53
N SER A 3 -64.27 7.17 -24.26
CA SER A 3 -63.47 5.95 -24.27
C SER A 3 -62.95 5.64 -22.87
N ARG A 4 -63.22 4.42 -22.37
CA ARG A 4 -62.54 3.83 -21.21
C ARG A 4 -61.51 2.82 -21.72
N LEU A 5 -60.22 3.16 -21.57
CA LEU A 5 -59.10 2.22 -21.62
C LEU A 5 -58.96 1.51 -20.26
N PRO A 6 -58.49 0.25 -20.22
CA PRO A 6 -58.37 -0.51 -18.99
C PRO A 6 -57.10 -0.10 -18.23
N ILE A 7 -57.25 0.33 -16.97
CA ILE A 7 -56.16 0.52 -16.01
C ILE A 7 -55.74 -0.88 -15.55
N GLY A 8 -54.87 -1.51 -16.35
CA GLY A 8 -54.36 -2.85 -16.12
C GLY A 8 -52.94 -2.99 -16.65
N ALA A 9 -52.05 -2.06 -16.29
CA ALA A 9 -50.61 -2.16 -16.61
C ALA A 9 -49.68 -1.23 -15.79
N ALA A 10 -50.14 -0.58 -14.71
CA ALA A 10 -49.34 0.44 -14.02
C ALA A 10 -49.00 0.13 -12.55
N LEU A 11 -49.28 -1.09 -12.06
CA LEU A 11 -49.03 -1.48 -10.66
C LEU A 11 -48.03 -2.65 -10.49
N LEU A 12 -47.32 -3.03 -11.56
CA LEU A 12 -46.29 -4.08 -11.50
C LEU A 12 -44.85 -3.57 -11.72
N ALA A 13 -44.65 -2.26 -11.87
CA ALA A 13 -43.33 -1.67 -12.08
C ALA A 13 -42.72 -0.98 -10.83
N LEU A 14 -43.44 -0.94 -9.71
CA LEU A 14 -42.98 -0.26 -8.48
C LEU A 14 -42.56 -1.22 -7.34
N ALA A 15 -42.67 -2.53 -7.53
CA ALA A 15 -42.31 -3.54 -6.53
C ALA A 15 -40.96 -4.25 -6.79
N VAL A 16 -40.25 -3.92 -7.87
CA VAL A 16 -38.94 -4.51 -8.21
C VAL A 16 -37.76 -3.58 -7.84
N LEU A 17 -38.03 -2.36 -7.35
CA LEU A 17 -36.99 -1.37 -7.00
C LEU A 17 -36.71 -1.25 -5.49
N LEU A 18 -37.31 -2.08 -4.63
CA LEU A 18 -37.10 -2.04 -3.17
C LEU A 18 -36.85 -3.42 -2.52
N GLY A 19 -36.59 -4.46 -3.32
CA GLY A 19 -36.38 -5.84 -2.84
C GLY A 19 -34.93 -6.34 -2.84
N GLY A 20 -33.96 -5.48 -3.18
CA GLY A 20 -32.53 -5.78 -3.12
C GLY A 20 -31.96 -5.60 -1.71
N CYS A 21 -32.61 -6.15 -0.69
CA CYS A 21 -31.97 -6.35 0.60
C CYS A 21 -30.88 -7.40 0.39
N SER A 22 -29.68 -6.95 0.04
CA SER A 22 -28.45 -7.68 0.27
C SER A 22 -28.52 -8.16 1.72
N ARG A 23 -28.68 -9.48 1.91
CA ARG A 23 -28.45 -10.10 3.21
C ARG A 23 -27.14 -9.51 3.76
N PRO A 24 -27.09 -9.03 5.02
CA PRO A 24 -25.79 -8.79 5.64
C PRO A 24 -25.00 -10.09 5.50
N ALA A 25 -23.79 -9.97 4.96
CA ALA A 25 -22.89 -11.10 4.83
C ALA A 25 -22.79 -11.77 6.20
N ASP A 26 -22.87 -13.09 6.21
CA ASP A 26 -22.72 -13.92 7.41
C ASP A 26 -21.38 -13.55 8.10
N ASP A 27 -21.47 -12.87 9.24
CA ASP A 27 -20.39 -12.25 10.03
C ASP A 27 -19.41 -13.27 10.65
N SER A 28 -19.38 -14.51 10.17
CA SER A 28 -18.63 -15.61 10.81
C SER A 28 -17.71 -16.40 9.89
N GLN A 29 -17.61 -16.08 8.60
CA GLN A 29 -16.60 -16.69 7.75
C GLN A 29 -15.28 -15.91 7.84
N HIS A 30 -14.56 -16.11 8.95
CA HIS A 30 -13.10 -15.98 8.95
C HIS A 30 -12.56 -16.89 7.85
N ARG A 31 -12.40 -16.36 6.64
CA ARG A 31 -11.66 -17.06 5.59
C ARG A 31 -10.24 -17.21 6.10
N ALA A 32 -9.89 -18.42 6.51
CA ALA A 32 -8.53 -18.78 6.82
C ALA A 32 -7.62 -18.26 5.69
N ARG A 33 -6.56 -17.52 6.06
CA ARG A 33 -5.60 -17.01 5.08
C ARG A 33 -5.15 -18.16 4.20
N ARG A 34 -5.26 -17.98 2.88
CA ARG A 34 -4.64 -18.93 1.96
C ARG A 34 -3.13 -18.84 2.16
N PRO A 35 -2.43 -19.95 2.47
CA PRO A 35 -0.98 -19.96 2.42
C PRO A 35 -0.55 -19.44 1.05
N GLN A 36 0.48 -18.60 1.00
CA GLN A 36 1.09 -18.27 -0.28
C GLN A 36 1.70 -19.55 -0.85
N THR A 37 1.12 -20.07 -1.93
CA THR A 37 1.57 -21.30 -2.59
C THR A 37 2.72 -21.05 -3.55
N GLU A 38 2.97 -19.79 -3.91
CA GLU A 38 4.07 -19.38 -4.79
C GLU A 38 4.94 -18.31 -4.10
N PRO A 39 6.26 -18.43 -4.19
CA PRO A 39 7.19 -17.44 -3.66
C PRO A 39 6.96 -16.09 -4.35
N THR A 40 6.39 -15.13 -3.62
CA THR A 40 6.11 -13.79 -4.12
C THR A 40 7.21 -12.84 -3.63
N LEU A 41 7.93 -12.20 -4.55
CA LEU A 41 8.88 -11.13 -4.24
C LEU A 41 8.38 -9.79 -4.76
N VAL A 42 8.33 -8.79 -3.90
CA VAL A 42 8.04 -7.41 -4.31
C VAL A 42 9.34 -6.61 -4.25
N LEU A 43 9.77 -6.11 -5.42
CA LEU A 43 10.87 -5.16 -5.52
C LEU A 43 10.32 -3.76 -5.31
N SER A 44 10.99 -2.98 -4.47
CA SER A 44 10.58 -1.63 -4.12
C SER A 44 11.72 -0.63 -4.24
N TRP A 45 11.36 0.53 -4.78
CA TRP A 45 12.20 1.72 -4.81
C TRP A 45 11.42 2.89 -4.25
N ASN A 46 12.08 3.65 -3.37
CA ASN A 46 11.51 4.89 -2.85
C ASN A 46 12.04 6.08 -3.64
N ALA A 47 11.23 6.60 -4.56
CA ALA A 47 11.61 7.75 -5.38
C ALA A 47 11.69 9.05 -4.56
N ALA A 48 10.76 9.24 -3.63
CA ALA A 48 10.81 10.28 -2.61
C ALA A 48 11.66 9.85 -1.40
N ASN A 49 12.16 10.77 -0.58
CA ASN A 49 12.92 10.49 0.66
C ASN A 49 14.27 9.77 0.54
N SER A 50 14.74 9.42 -0.67
CA SER A 50 16.11 8.93 -0.88
C SER A 50 17.11 10.05 -1.23
N GLY A 51 16.66 11.31 -1.26
CA GLY A 51 17.48 12.51 -1.24
C GLY A 51 17.11 13.34 -0.01
N ASP A 52 18.10 13.76 0.77
CA ASP A 52 17.97 14.31 2.13
C ASP A 52 17.31 15.71 2.22
N GLY A 53 16.11 15.92 1.66
CA GLY A 53 15.38 17.19 1.79
C GLY A 53 14.19 17.39 0.85
N LEU A 54 13.42 18.45 1.12
CA LEU A 54 12.28 18.87 0.30
C LEU A 54 12.72 19.22 -1.12
N GLY A 55 11.91 18.82 -2.11
CA GLY A 55 12.22 19.01 -3.52
C GLY A 55 13.36 18.12 -4.03
N ARG A 56 13.74 17.08 -3.27
CA ARG A 56 14.71 16.08 -3.71
C ARG A 56 14.03 14.75 -3.99
N THR A 57 14.43 14.15 -5.10
CA THR A 57 14.27 12.73 -5.35
C THR A 57 15.52 12.01 -4.88
N GLY A 58 15.44 10.69 -4.70
CA GLY A 58 16.65 9.89 -4.81
C GLY A 58 16.59 8.95 -6.00
N TRP A 59 17.51 8.00 -6.00
CA TRP A 59 17.86 7.21 -7.19
C TRP A 59 18.25 8.05 -8.41
N ARG A 60 18.70 9.30 -8.18
CA ARG A 60 19.17 10.23 -9.22
C ARG A 60 18.16 10.39 -10.36
N LEU A 61 16.88 10.49 -10.01
CA LEU A 61 15.79 10.70 -10.97
C LEU A 61 15.94 12.02 -11.74
N ASP A 62 16.59 13.01 -11.15
CA ASP A 62 16.98 14.27 -11.79
C ASP A 62 18.02 14.09 -12.91
N GLU A 63 18.76 12.99 -12.94
CA GLU A 63 19.72 12.64 -13.98
C GLU A 63 19.09 11.81 -15.13
N GLY A 64 18.05 12.37 -15.76
CA GLY A 64 17.44 11.80 -16.97
C GLY A 64 16.10 11.08 -16.78
N GLY A 65 15.41 11.35 -15.68
CA GLY A 65 14.00 10.99 -15.46
C GLY A 65 13.72 9.50 -15.37
N TRP A 66 12.45 9.15 -15.59
CA TRP A 66 11.96 7.77 -15.53
C TRP A 66 12.68 6.79 -16.47
N PRO A 67 13.00 7.13 -17.73
CA PRO A 67 13.72 6.21 -18.60
C PRO A 67 15.08 5.79 -18.01
N LYS A 68 15.85 6.75 -17.48
CA LYS A 68 17.14 6.46 -16.85
C LYS A 68 17.00 5.75 -15.51
N PHE A 69 16.00 6.10 -14.70
CA PHE A 69 15.71 5.37 -13.47
C PHE A 69 15.40 3.89 -13.75
N ILE A 70 14.55 3.62 -14.75
CA ILE A 70 14.18 2.26 -15.14
C ILE A 70 15.40 1.49 -15.66
N GLU A 71 16.20 2.10 -16.53
CA GLU A 71 17.42 1.52 -17.07
C GLU A 71 18.43 1.17 -15.98
N ARG A 72 18.67 2.09 -15.03
CA ARG A 72 19.72 1.98 -14.01
C ARG A 72 19.33 1.15 -12.79
N HIS A 73 18.04 1.06 -12.47
CA HIS A 73 17.60 0.48 -11.20
C HIS A 73 16.57 -0.62 -11.36
N VAL A 74 15.48 -0.37 -12.09
CA VAL A 74 14.38 -1.33 -12.21
C VAL A 74 14.78 -2.54 -13.05
N ARG A 75 15.36 -2.33 -14.24
CA ARG A 75 15.79 -3.43 -15.13
C ARG A 75 16.86 -4.32 -14.51
N PRO A 76 17.90 -3.78 -13.83
CA PRO A 76 18.85 -4.62 -13.08
C PRO A 76 18.19 -5.44 -11.97
N GLY A 77 17.21 -4.88 -11.25
CA GLY A 77 16.44 -5.60 -10.24
C GLY A 77 15.62 -6.76 -10.83
N ILE A 78 14.97 -6.53 -11.97
CA ILE A 78 14.23 -7.57 -12.71
C ILE A 78 15.19 -8.67 -13.19
N ALA A 79 16.31 -8.30 -13.83
CA ALA A 79 17.29 -9.24 -14.34
C ALA A 79 17.89 -10.11 -13.22
N TRP A 80 18.10 -9.53 -12.03
CA TRP A 80 18.54 -10.25 -10.85
C TRP A 80 17.53 -11.33 -10.41
N CYS A 81 16.22 -11.04 -10.47
CA CYS A 81 15.17 -12.01 -10.21
C CYS A 81 15.11 -13.10 -11.29
N GLU A 82 15.11 -12.71 -12.56
CA GLU A 82 15.04 -13.63 -13.71
C GLU A 82 16.22 -14.60 -13.76
N ALA A 83 17.43 -14.15 -13.35
CA ALA A 83 18.61 -15.00 -13.27
C ALA A 83 18.47 -16.17 -12.29
N SER A 84 17.42 -16.18 -11.47
CA SER A 84 17.09 -17.24 -10.51
C SER A 84 15.66 -17.77 -10.66
N ASP A 85 15.05 -17.58 -11.84
CA ASP A 85 13.68 -18.00 -12.17
C ASP A 85 12.60 -17.42 -11.21
N VAL A 86 12.86 -16.25 -10.63
CA VAL A 86 11.91 -15.53 -9.77
C VAL A 86 11.22 -14.46 -10.62
N LYS A 87 9.88 -14.42 -10.61
CA LYS A 87 9.12 -13.34 -11.25
C LYS A 87 8.76 -12.26 -10.22
N PRO A 88 9.28 -11.02 -10.34
CA PRO A 88 9.00 -9.98 -9.37
C PRO A 88 7.63 -9.32 -9.60
N ILE A 89 7.07 -8.82 -8.50
CA ILE A 89 6.12 -7.71 -8.49
C ILE A 89 6.92 -6.42 -8.24
N ILE A 90 6.52 -5.32 -8.86
CA ILE A 90 7.22 -4.04 -8.73
C ILE A 90 6.34 -3.06 -7.95
N LEU A 91 6.95 -2.36 -7.00
CA LEU A 91 6.34 -1.30 -6.22
C LEU A 91 7.19 -0.03 -6.32
N ILE A 92 6.60 1.08 -6.76
CA ILE A 92 7.24 2.40 -6.67
C ILE A 92 6.62 3.19 -5.52
N HIS A 93 7.43 3.63 -4.57
CA HIS A 93 6.96 4.51 -3.50
C HIS A 93 7.11 5.97 -3.94
N HIS A 94 5.99 6.70 -3.87
CA HIS A 94 5.88 8.14 -4.12
C HIS A 94 6.59 8.58 -5.39
N ALA A 95 6.07 8.13 -6.54
CA ALA A 95 6.74 8.35 -7.82
C ALA A 95 7.11 9.83 -8.03
N PHE A 96 6.22 10.76 -7.67
CA PHE A 96 6.41 12.20 -7.90
C PHE A 96 7.15 12.93 -6.78
N GLY A 97 7.89 12.19 -5.95
CA GLY A 97 8.79 12.77 -4.95
C GLY A 97 8.10 13.41 -3.75
N GLN A 98 8.91 13.95 -2.84
CA GLN A 98 8.46 14.81 -1.74
C GLN A 98 8.78 16.28 -2.07
N TRP A 99 7.91 16.88 -2.88
CA TRP A 99 8.06 18.27 -3.34
C TRP A 99 7.53 19.30 -2.35
N GLN A 100 6.95 18.81 -1.26
CA GLN A 100 6.32 19.57 -0.19
C GLN A 100 6.64 18.91 1.16
N PRO A 101 6.46 19.62 2.29
CA PRO A 101 6.82 19.14 3.63
C PRO A 101 6.35 17.73 3.98
N LYS A 102 5.23 17.30 3.40
CA LYS A 102 4.64 15.97 3.52
C LYS A 102 4.43 15.42 2.10
N MET A 103 4.36 14.09 1.94
CA MET A 103 4.05 13.49 0.63
C MET A 103 2.54 13.37 0.44
N HIS A 104 2.04 13.62 -0.77
CA HIS A 104 0.59 13.71 -0.97
C HIS A 104 0.13 13.06 -2.26
N LEU A 105 -1.19 12.78 -2.32
CA LEU A 105 -1.84 12.30 -3.53
C LEU A 105 -1.61 13.25 -4.72
N ASP A 106 -1.57 14.55 -4.47
CA ASP A 106 -1.36 15.58 -5.49
C ASP A 106 0.11 15.93 -5.76
N GLY A 107 1.04 15.04 -5.40
CA GLY A 107 2.47 15.23 -5.68
C GLY A 107 2.80 15.46 -7.16
N TRP A 108 1.97 14.96 -8.08
CA TRP A 108 2.11 15.26 -9.51
C TRP A 108 1.90 16.73 -9.83
N ASP A 109 0.84 17.34 -9.28
CA ASP A 109 0.54 18.76 -9.49
C ASP A 109 1.67 19.64 -8.95
N PHE A 110 2.22 19.31 -7.78
CA PHE A 110 3.38 20.03 -7.23
C PHE A 110 4.65 19.85 -8.06
N ALA A 111 4.89 18.65 -8.60
CA ALA A 111 6.01 18.43 -9.50
C ALA A 111 5.89 19.30 -10.77
N GLN A 112 4.68 19.41 -11.33
CA GLN A 112 4.38 20.31 -12.45
C GLN A 112 4.59 21.78 -12.08
N GLU A 113 4.01 22.25 -10.97
CA GLU A 113 4.15 23.64 -10.51
C GLU A 113 5.62 24.02 -10.25
N ALA A 114 6.43 23.07 -9.79
CA ALA A 114 7.86 23.25 -9.56
C ALA A 114 8.72 23.13 -10.84
N ASN A 115 8.13 22.85 -12.01
CA ASN A 115 8.83 22.53 -13.27
C ASN A 115 9.84 21.38 -13.09
N ALA A 116 9.47 20.36 -12.31
CA ALA A 116 10.28 19.16 -12.11
C ALA A 116 9.96 18.13 -13.19
N ASP A 117 10.21 18.50 -14.45
CA ASP A 117 9.82 17.73 -15.64
C ASP A 117 10.35 16.29 -15.61
N PHE A 118 11.52 16.07 -15.01
CA PHE A 118 12.10 14.73 -14.83
C PHE A 118 11.25 13.76 -14.01
N LEU A 119 10.26 14.25 -13.23
CA LEU A 119 9.30 13.44 -12.48
C LEU A 119 8.00 13.19 -13.24
N THR A 120 7.69 13.98 -14.26
CA THR A 120 6.37 13.97 -14.90
C THR A 120 6.44 13.58 -16.38
N GLU A 121 7.48 14.02 -17.08
CA GLU A 121 7.73 13.63 -18.46
C GLU A 121 8.06 12.14 -18.56
N ASP A 122 7.64 11.55 -19.67
CA ASP A 122 7.84 10.14 -20.01
C ASP A 122 7.32 9.10 -19.01
N PHE A 123 6.68 9.48 -17.89
CA PHE A 123 6.21 8.53 -16.88
C PHE A 123 5.35 7.41 -17.48
N ALA A 124 4.35 7.78 -18.29
CA ALA A 124 3.39 6.89 -18.93
C ALA A 124 3.68 6.65 -20.43
N THR A 125 4.95 6.65 -20.84
CA THR A 125 5.36 6.36 -22.23
C THR A 125 6.05 5.01 -22.35
N ASP A 126 6.27 4.55 -23.59
CA ASP A 126 7.01 3.31 -23.89
C ASP A 126 8.49 3.38 -23.50
N ALA A 127 9.03 4.58 -23.24
CA ALA A 127 10.34 4.78 -22.65
C ALA A 127 10.31 4.76 -21.11
N GLY A 128 9.18 5.13 -20.50
CA GLY A 128 8.94 5.07 -19.06
C GLY A 128 8.27 3.77 -18.60
N TRP A 129 7.28 3.89 -17.72
CA TRP A 129 6.72 2.75 -17.00
C TRP A 129 5.94 1.77 -17.87
N LYS A 130 5.38 2.18 -19.03
CA LYS A 130 4.76 1.23 -19.98
C LYS A 130 5.75 0.18 -20.46
N SER A 131 7.05 0.52 -20.49
CA SER A 131 8.12 -0.40 -20.86
C SER A 131 8.30 -1.58 -19.89
N ILE A 132 7.71 -1.49 -18.68
CA ILE A 132 7.79 -2.46 -17.60
C ILE A 132 6.41 -3.09 -17.32
N THR A 133 5.35 -2.28 -17.22
CA THR A 133 4.00 -2.72 -16.84
C THR A 133 3.38 -3.71 -17.83
N LYS A 134 3.82 -3.69 -19.10
CA LYS A 134 3.39 -4.66 -20.12
C LYS A 134 3.77 -6.12 -19.79
N ASP A 135 4.85 -6.32 -19.04
CA ASP A 135 5.40 -7.65 -18.74
C ASP A 135 5.29 -8.01 -17.24
N TYR A 136 5.27 -6.99 -16.38
CA TYR A 136 5.35 -7.13 -14.92
C TYR A 136 4.20 -6.42 -14.20
N PRO A 137 3.60 -7.06 -13.17
CA PRO A 137 2.63 -6.38 -12.33
C PRO A 137 3.32 -5.26 -11.52
N CYS A 138 2.89 -4.03 -11.77
CA CYS A 138 3.40 -2.84 -11.11
C CYS A 138 2.33 -2.19 -10.23
N TYR A 139 2.73 -1.78 -9.03
CA TYR A 139 1.90 -1.08 -8.06
C TYR A 139 2.60 0.22 -7.65
N ALA A 140 1.80 1.21 -7.25
CA ALA A 140 2.33 2.43 -6.65
C ALA A 140 1.94 2.50 -5.18
N TYR A 141 2.85 2.97 -4.35
CA TYR A 141 2.53 3.39 -3.00
C TYR A 141 2.47 4.91 -2.98
N VAL A 142 1.30 5.46 -2.67
CA VAL A 142 1.04 6.89 -2.58
C VAL A 142 0.72 7.20 -1.12
N GLY A 143 1.77 7.47 -0.34
CA GLY A 143 1.68 7.65 1.12
C GLY A 143 1.79 9.10 1.63
N ASP A 144 1.74 9.21 2.97
CA ASP A 144 1.75 10.42 3.82
C ASP A 144 0.49 11.31 3.72
N VAL A 145 -0.65 10.64 3.53
CA VAL A 145 -1.93 11.28 3.20
C VAL A 145 -2.91 11.29 4.37
N GLU A 146 -2.77 12.26 5.28
CA GLU A 146 -3.97 13.07 5.40
C GLU A 146 -4.25 13.53 3.96
N LEU A 147 -5.44 13.27 3.38
CA LEU A 147 -5.98 14.26 2.46
C LEU A 147 -5.74 15.55 3.22
N ILE A 148 -4.77 16.35 2.76
CA ILE A 148 -4.34 17.55 3.48
C ILE A 148 -5.58 18.29 3.93
N ASP A 149 -5.52 19.01 5.04
CA ASP A 149 -6.68 19.79 5.53
C ASP A 149 -7.40 20.48 4.36
N ARG A 150 -6.64 21.07 3.41
CA ARG A 150 -7.21 21.65 2.18
C ARG A 150 -7.97 20.72 1.24
N LEU A 151 -7.57 19.45 1.06
CA LEU A 151 -8.28 18.48 0.21
C LEU A 151 -9.50 17.88 0.94
N ARG A 152 -9.45 17.73 2.27
CA ARG A 152 -10.61 17.31 3.08
C ARG A 152 -11.72 18.35 3.05
N ASP A 153 -11.35 19.62 2.95
CA ASP A 153 -12.28 20.74 2.92
C ASP A 153 -12.90 20.99 1.54
N LEU A 154 -12.44 20.30 0.49
CA LEU A 154 -13.03 20.43 -0.83
C LEU A 154 -14.41 19.78 -0.91
N PRO A 155 -15.32 20.34 -1.73
CA PRO A 155 -16.54 19.65 -2.11
C PRO A 155 -16.23 18.25 -2.69
N PRO A 156 -17.03 17.21 -2.39
CA PRO A 156 -16.78 15.85 -2.84
C PRO A 156 -16.55 15.71 -4.35
N GLU A 157 -17.24 16.50 -5.16
CA GLU A 157 -17.09 16.55 -6.62
C GLU A 157 -15.73 17.09 -7.05
N GLU A 158 -15.21 18.14 -6.40
CA GLU A 158 -13.90 18.71 -6.69
C GLU A 158 -12.79 17.76 -6.24
N LEU A 159 -12.94 17.19 -5.04
CA LEU A 159 -12.03 16.18 -4.52
C LEU A 159 -11.96 14.97 -5.47
N ALA A 160 -13.09 14.49 -5.97
CA ALA A 160 -13.12 13.40 -6.93
C ALA A 160 -12.35 13.71 -8.22
N VAL A 161 -12.45 14.94 -8.73
CA VAL A 161 -11.69 15.40 -9.90
C VAL A 161 -10.18 15.37 -9.62
N ILE A 162 -9.75 15.88 -8.46
CA ILE A 162 -8.33 15.89 -8.07
C ILE A 162 -7.77 14.48 -7.92
N ILE A 163 -8.54 13.58 -7.27
CA ILE A 163 -8.14 12.18 -7.11
C ILE A 163 -7.94 11.53 -8.48
N ARG A 164 -8.92 11.64 -9.38
CA ARG A 164 -8.83 11.05 -10.72
C ARG A 164 -7.65 11.62 -11.49
N ARG A 165 -7.48 12.94 -11.51
CA ARG A 165 -6.35 13.60 -12.19
C ARG A 165 -5.01 13.05 -11.73
N ASN A 166 -4.79 12.97 -10.42
CA ASN A 166 -3.49 12.60 -9.86
C ASN A 166 -3.19 11.09 -9.89
N LEU A 167 -4.23 10.25 -10.01
CA LEU A 167 -4.07 8.82 -10.24
C LEU A 167 -3.93 8.46 -11.72
N GLN A 168 -4.39 9.32 -12.63
CA GLN A 168 -4.38 9.07 -14.08
C GLN A 168 -3.00 8.71 -14.65
N PRO A 169 -1.88 9.34 -14.25
CA PRO A 169 -0.57 8.94 -14.78
C PRO A 169 -0.22 7.48 -14.52
N TYR A 170 -0.61 6.91 -13.36
CA TYR A 170 -0.41 5.50 -13.05
C TYR A 170 -1.30 4.59 -13.91
N VAL A 171 -2.57 5.00 -14.12
CA VAL A 171 -3.49 4.28 -15.01
C VAL A 171 -2.96 4.26 -16.45
N ASP A 172 -2.55 5.42 -16.95
CA ASP A 172 -2.00 5.57 -18.30
C ASP A 172 -0.72 4.74 -18.46
N ALA A 173 0.11 4.67 -17.42
CA ALA A 173 1.31 3.83 -17.39
C ALA A 173 1.03 2.32 -17.29
N GLY A 174 -0.22 1.90 -17.04
CA GLY A 174 -0.62 0.49 -16.96
C GLY A 174 -0.38 -0.16 -15.59
N PHE A 175 -0.34 0.61 -14.51
CA PHE A 175 -0.23 0.06 -13.15
C PHE A 175 -1.47 -0.79 -12.80
N LYS A 176 -1.26 -1.88 -12.07
CA LYS A 176 -2.34 -2.79 -11.65
C LYS A 176 -3.16 -2.26 -10.48
N GLY A 177 -2.58 -1.41 -9.64
CA GLY A 177 -3.23 -0.87 -8.46
C GLY A 177 -2.31 0.01 -7.64
N ILE A 178 -2.86 0.57 -6.58
CA ILE A 178 -2.15 1.46 -5.67
C ILE A 178 -2.36 1.05 -4.20
N TYR A 179 -1.46 1.51 -3.34
CA TYR A 179 -1.57 1.47 -1.88
C TYR A 179 -1.60 2.89 -1.33
N VAL A 180 -2.45 3.15 -0.33
CA VAL A 180 -2.65 4.49 0.25
C VAL A 180 -2.55 4.49 1.79
N ASP A 181 -1.93 5.51 2.38
CA ASP A 181 -1.54 5.56 3.79
C ASP A 181 -2.71 5.45 4.81
N TYR A 182 -3.76 6.27 4.68
CA TYR A 182 -4.76 6.42 5.75
C TYR A 182 -6.04 5.59 5.54
N GLY A 183 -5.99 4.62 4.64
CA GLY A 183 -7.10 3.72 4.38
C GLY A 183 -7.54 2.91 5.60
N GLU A 184 -6.70 2.79 6.65
CA GLU A 184 -7.04 2.14 7.92
C GLU A 184 -8.21 2.81 8.67
N ASN A 185 -8.58 4.06 8.31
CA ASN A 185 -9.75 4.77 8.85
C ASN A 185 -10.81 5.18 7.80
N ALA A 186 -10.79 4.59 6.61
CA ALA A 186 -11.73 4.89 5.54
C ALA A 186 -13.13 4.31 5.79
N ILE A 187 -13.86 4.88 6.75
CA ILE A 187 -15.23 4.49 7.12
C ILE A 187 -16.25 5.54 6.63
N GLU A 188 -17.46 5.08 6.29
CA GLU A 188 -18.54 5.95 5.80
C GLU A 188 -19.40 6.54 6.93
N GLY A 189 -19.30 5.99 8.14
CA GLY A 189 -20.08 6.37 9.32
C GLY A 189 -19.23 6.85 10.49
N HIS A 190 -19.88 7.43 11.50
CA HIS A 190 -19.22 7.75 12.75
C HIS A 190 -18.91 6.49 13.56
N TYR A 191 -17.72 6.45 14.14
CA TYR A 191 -17.25 5.43 15.05
C TYR A 191 -16.80 6.06 16.38
N ALA A 192 -17.33 5.56 17.49
CA ALA A 192 -16.93 5.98 18.83
C ALA A 192 -16.04 4.90 19.48
N GLY A 193 -14.76 5.22 19.66
CA GLY A 193 -13.81 4.33 20.33
C GLY A 193 -13.85 4.45 21.85
N ILE A 194 -13.04 3.63 22.53
CA ILE A 194 -12.93 3.63 24.00
C ILE A 194 -12.49 5.01 24.55
N THR A 195 -11.72 5.76 23.77
CA THR A 195 -11.36 7.14 24.08
C THR A 195 -11.59 8.01 22.84
N PRO A 196 -11.69 9.35 22.99
CA PRO A 196 -11.84 10.25 21.83
C PRO A 196 -10.74 10.09 20.78
N LYS A 197 -9.51 9.74 21.19
CA LYS A 197 -8.39 9.46 20.28
C LYS A 197 -8.57 8.19 19.46
N HIS A 198 -9.47 7.31 19.90
CA HIS A 198 -9.84 6.10 19.19
C HIS A 198 -11.15 6.27 18.42
N SER A 199 -11.86 7.40 18.48
CA SER A 199 -13.03 7.63 17.65
C SER A 199 -12.62 8.10 16.24
N ALA A 200 -13.50 7.91 15.26
CA ALA A 200 -13.33 8.40 13.89
C ALA A 200 -14.69 8.89 13.34
N GLY A 201 -14.67 9.96 12.54
CA GLY A 201 -15.82 10.35 11.74
C GLY A 201 -15.78 9.69 10.36
N PRO A 202 -16.80 9.94 9.50
CA PRO A 202 -16.73 9.61 8.09
C PRO A 202 -15.44 10.17 7.47
N SER A 203 -14.70 9.34 6.74
CA SER A 203 -13.44 9.77 6.12
C SER A 203 -13.60 10.02 4.63
N ALA A 204 -13.06 11.14 4.17
CA ALA A 204 -12.88 11.43 2.74
C ALA A 204 -11.97 10.38 2.05
N ASP A 205 -11.19 9.62 2.81
CA ASP A 205 -10.40 8.49 2.30
C ASP A 205 -11.30 7.37 1.71
N ALA A 206 -12.56 7.24 2.16
CA ALA A 206 -13.50 6.29 1.56
C ALA A 206 -13.82 6.64 0.10
N LEU A 207 -13.89 7.93 -0.24
CA LEU A 207 -14.06 8.39 -1.61
C LEU A 207 -12.83 8.07 -2.46
N LEU A 208 -11.62 8.29 -1.93
CA LEU A 208 -10.36 7.91 -2.58
C LEU A 208 -10.32 6.40 -2.89
N LEU A 209 -10.60 5.56 -1.89
CA LEU A 209 -10.62 4.11 -2.09
C LEU A 209 -11.61 3.70 -3.18
N LYS A 210 -12.82 4.26 -3.16
CA LYS A 210 -13.83 3.97 -4.19
C LYS A 210 -13.38 4.39 -5.58
N ILE A 211 -12.85 5.60 -5.74
CA ILE A 211 -12.39 6.10 -7.04
C ILE A 211 -11.20 5.27 -7.55
N ALA A 212 -10.24 4.96 -6.68
CA ALA A 212 -9.10 4.14 -7.06
C ALA A 212 -9.52 2.70 -7.43
N ASP A 213 -10.47 2.10 -6.70
CA ASP A 213 -11.04 0.79 -7.05
C ASP A 213 -11.75 0.79 -8.42
N GLU A 214 -12.33 1.93 -8.84
CA GLU A 214 -12.91 2.10 -10.18
C GLU A 214 -11.85 2.28 -11.28
N MET A 215 -10.70 2.88 -10.93
CA MET A 215 -9.64 3.25 -11.89
C MET A 215 -8.64 2.12 -12.15
N PHE A 216 -8.43 1.23 -11.19
CA PHE A 216 -7.40 0.19 -11.26
C PHE A 216 -7.97 -1.23 -11.33
N PRO A 217 -7.30 -2.18 -12.02
CA PRO A 217 -7.73 -3.58 -12.08
C PRO A 217 -7.76 -4.30 -10.73
N VAL A 218 -6.95 -3.86 -9.76
CA VAL A 218 -6.85 -4.46 -8.43
C VAL A 218 -7.34 -3.47 -7.40
N ALA A 219 -8.19 -3.94 -6.49
CA ALA A 219 -8.68 -3.14 -5.38
C ALA A 219 -7.53 -2.51 -4.60
N THR A 220 -7.72 -1.24 -4.26
CA THR A 220 -6.78 -0.37 -3.57
C THR A 220 -6.35 -1.01 -2.25
N GLY A 221 -5.03 -1.16 -2.09
CA GLY A 221 -4.43 -1.55 -0.83
C GLY A 221 -4.32 -0.36 0.12
N ILE A 222 -4.12 -0.64 1.40
CA ILE A 222 -4.05 0.37 2.45
C ILE A 222 -2.74 0.24 3.21
N GLU A 223 -2.14 1.35 3.63
CA GLU A 223 -1.05 1.30 4.57
C GLU A 223 -1.60 0.99 5.94
N ALA A 224 -0.92 0.07 6.58
CA ALA A 224 -1.23 -0.40 7.89
C ALA A 224 -2.62 -1.05 8.00
N ALA A 225 -2.76 -1.84 9.06
CA ALA A 225 -3.90 -2.71 9.19
C ALA A 225 -5.11 -1.93 9.74
N PRO A 226 -6.31 -2.12 9.16
CA PRO A 226 -7.55 -1.50 9.63
C PRO A 226 -7.87 -1.93 11.05
N ARG A 227 -8.66 -1.13 11.76
CA ARG A 227 -9.03 -1.44 13.15
C ARG A 227 -9.83 -2.73 13.24
N ALA A 228 -9.73 -3.42 14.38
CA ALA A 228 -10.42 -4.70 14.59
C ALA A 228 -11.95 -4.58 14.73
N PHE A 229 -12.51 -3.37 14.76
CA PHE A 229 -13.95 -3.17 15.00
C PHE A 229 -14.81 -3.47 13.76
N PRO A 230 -16.07 -3.90 13.95
CA PRO A 230 -16.98 -4.22 12.85
C PRO A 230 -17.19 -3.09 11.85
N GLU A 231 -17.13 -1.83 12.29
CA GLU A 231 -17.26 -0.64 11.43
C GLU A 231 -16.18 -0.57 10.34
N PHE A 232 -15.05 -1.26 10.55
CA PHE A 232 -13.93 -1.31 9.61
C PHE A 232 -13.89 -2.62 8.81
N ALA A 233 -14.90 -3.51 8.96
CA ALA A 233 -14.91 -4.84 8.35
C ALA A 233 -14.77 -4.81 6.82
N ALA A 234 -15.29 -3.76 6.16
CA ALA A 234 -15.13 -3.57 4.71
C ALA A 234 -13.65 -3.42 4.28
N LEU A 235 -12.77 -2.97 5.18
CA LEU A 235 -11.35 -2.76 4.93
C LEU A 235 -10.51 -4.02 5.18
N HIS A 236 -11.03 -4.99 5.96
CA HIS A 236 -10.32 -6.20 6.38
C HIS A 236 -9.90 -7.12 5.22
N GLN A 237 -10.58 -7.01 4.08
CA GLN A 237 -10.30 -7.76 2.85
C GLN A 237 -9.24 -7.08 1.96
N ARG A 238 -8.88 -5.82 2.23
CA ARG A 238 -7.90 -5.09 1.41
C ARG A 238 -6.49 -5.58 1.68
N ASN A 239 -5.65 -5.56 0.64
CA ASN A 239 -4.23 -5.80 0.82
C ASN A 239 -3.64 -4.70 1.72
N VAL A 240 -2.70 -5.07 2.58
CA VAL A 240 -2.05 -4.15 3.52
C VAL A 240 -0.59 -4.01 3.12
N ILE A 241 -0.08 -2.79 3.10
CA ILE A 241 1.36 -2.54 3.09
C ILE A 241 1.79 -1.89 4.40
N ILE A 242 2.92 -2.29 4.98
CA ILE A 242 3.35 -1.76 6.27
C ILE A 242 4.85 -1.97 6.45
N ARG A 243 5.52 -1.05 7.15
CA ARG A 243 6.92 -1.27 7.56
C ARG A 243 7.02 -2.45 8.52
N ASP A 244 7.98 -3.34 8.30
CA ASP A 244 8.18 -4.53 9.13
C ASP A 244 8.30 -4.21 10.64
N PRO A 245 9.10 -3.20 11.07
CA PRO A 245 9.16 -2.83 12.48
C PRO A 245 7.81 -2.36 13.05
N THR A 246 7.00 -1.65 12.26
CA THR A 246 5.66 -1.22 12.67
C THR A 246 4.73 -2.43 12.80
N TRP A 247 4.77 -3.36 11.85
CA TRP A 247 3.99 -4.59 11.90
C TRP A 247 4.31 -5.39 13.16
N ARG A 248 5.60 -5.64 13.42
CA ARG A 248 6.02 -6.40 14.60
C ARG A 248 5.68 -5.68 15.90
N HIS A 249 5.79 -4.35 15.93
CA HIS A 249 5.31 -3.58 17.08
C HIS A 249 3.80 -3.72 17.32
N ARG A 250 2.98 -3.83 16.27
CA ARG A 250 1.51 -3.99 16.39
C ARG A 250 1.12 -5.42 16.75
N PHE A 251 1.70 -6.42 16.09
CA PHE A 251 1.23 -7.82 16.13
C PHE A 251 2.16 -8.82 16.82
N GLY A 252 3.39 -8.43 17.13
CA GLY A 252 4.41 -9.30 17.69
C GLY A 252 5.15 -10.04 16.59
N GLY A 253 5.77 -11.17 16.94
CA GLY A 253 6.48 -12.02 15.98
C GLY A 253 8.00 -12.04 16.13
N PHE A 254 8.56 -11.35 17.12
CA PHE A 254 9.95 -11.55 17.52
C PHE A 254 10.01 -12.24 18.89
N THR A 255 10.88 -13.24 19.00
CA THR A 255 11.37 -13.67 20.31
C THR A 255 12.25 -12.56 20.90
N PRO A 256 12.51 -12.54 22.23
CA PRO A 256 13.47 -11.60 22.82
C PRO A 256 14.87 -11.66 22.17
N ALA A 257 15.27 -12.81 21.63
CA ALA A 257 16.52 -12.98 20.88
C ALA A 257 16.46 -12.30 19.50
N ASP A 258 15.33 -12.41 18.80
CA ASP A 258 15.11 -11.72 17.53
C ASP A 258 15.02 -10.21 17.72
N GLU A 259 14.43 -9.73 18.82
CA GLU A 259 14.41 -8.30 19.14
C GLU A 259 15.83 -7.73 19.32
N ALA A 260 16.76 -8.52 19.87
CA ALA A 260 18.15 -8.11 20.01
C ALA A 260 18.90 -8.06 18.67
N LYS A 261 18.49 -8.89 17.70
CA LYS A 261 19.11 -9.01 16.37
C LYS A 261 18.57 -8.01 15.35
N PHE A 262 17.25 -7.78 15.34
CA PHE A 262 16.56 -7.10 14.25
C PHE A 262 15.98 -5.72 14.60
N VAL A 263 15.94 -5.33 15.88
CA VAL A 263 15.52 -3.97 16.23
C VAL A 263 16.67 -3.02 15.93
N TRP A 264 16.59 -2.39 14.76
CA TRP A 264 17.33 -1.17 14.46
C TRP A 264 17.14 -0.19 15.63
N ARG A 265 18.22 0.11 16.33
CA ARG A 265 18.22 1.12 17.38
C ARG A 265 19.33 2.11 17.09
N SER A 266 19.04 3.12 16.26
CA SER A 266 19.80 4.36 16.41
C SER A 266 19.56 4.89 17.84
N ASP A 267 20.57 5.48 18.49
CA ASP A 267 20.42 6.01 19.85
C ASP A 267 19.37 7.14 19.95
N ALA A 268 19.03 7.77 18.82
CA ALA A 268 17.93 8.72 18.68
C ALA A 268 16.54 8.06 18.73
N GLU A 269 16.38 6.87 18.12
CA GLU A 269 15.14 6.10 18.17
C GLU A 269 14.91 5.46 19.55
N LYS A 270 15.97 5.06 20.26
CA LYS A 270 15.90 4.60 21.66
C LYS A 270 15.28 5.63 22.60
N LYS A 271 15.57 6.92 22.38
CA LYS A 271 15.13 8.02 23.27
C LYS A 271 13.73 8.53 22.98
N THR A 272 13.21 8.36 21.76
CA THR A 272 11.96 9.01 21.31
C THR A 272 10.79 8.04 21.12
N ARG A 273 11.04 6.75 20.91
CA ARG A 273 9.98 5.76 20.66
C ARG A 273 9.96 4.68 21.74
N LYS A 274 9.10 4.87 22.75
CA LYS A 274 8.66 3.82 23.70
C LYS A 274 7.78 2.79 22.98
N TYR A 275 8.33 2.04 22.04
CA TYR A 275 7.65 0.89 21.43
C TYR A 275 7.92 -0.36 22.26
N GLY A 276 7.36 -0.39 23.48
CA GLY A 276 7.20 -1.65 24.24
C GLY A 276 6.02 -2.48 23.71
N PRO A 277 5.89 -3.75 24.09
CA PRO A 277 4.88 -4.65 23.54
C PRO A 277 3.46 -4.16 23.87
N ARG A 278 2.76 -3.58 22.88
CA ARG A 278 1.34 -3.18 22.99
C ARG A 278 0.38 -4.35 22.76
N HIS A 279 0.86 -5.59 22.77
CA HIS A 279 0.07 -6.77 22.39
C HIS A 279 -0.99 -7.16 23.42
N ALA A 280 -0.76 -6.88 24.71
CA ALA A 280 -1.61 -7.39 25.78
C ALA A 280 -3.04 -6.77 25.84
N GLN A 281 -3.31 -5.70 25.08
CA GLN A 281 -4.62 -5.03 25.04
C GLN A 281 -5.11 -4.67 23.63
N ALA A 282 -4.49 -5.22 22.57
CA ALA A 282 -4.69 -4.81 21.18
C ALA A 282 -6.18 -4.76 20.77
N ALA A 283 -6.93 -5.86 20.98
CA ALA A 283 -8.35 -5.92 20.63
C ALA A 283 -9.22 -4.92 21.42
N LYS A 284 -8.94 -4.71 22.72
CA LYS A 284 -9.67 -3.73 23.54
C LYS A 284 -9.37 -2.31 23.08
N LEU A 285 -8.13 -2.00 22.73
CA LEU A 285 -7.71 -0.68 22.28
C LEU A 285 -7.98 -0.43 20.77
N GLY A 286 -8.61 -1.38 20.08
CA GLY A 286 -8.96 -1.23 18.68
C GLY A 286 -7.86 -1.49 17.68
N TRP A 287 -6.73 -2.00 18.14
CA TRP A 287 -5.67 -2.45 17.25
C TRP A 287 -6.11 -3.75 16.56
N PRO A 288 -5.79 -3.90 15.27
CA PRO A 288 -6.14 -5.08 14.50
C PRO A 288 -5.70 -6.36 15.21
N ASN A 289 -6.56 -7.38 15.19
CA ASN A 289 -6.10 -8.76 15.29
C ASN A 289 -5.62 -9.16 13.88
N ARG A 290 -4.46 -9.82 13.77
CA ARG A 290 -3.97 -10.36 12.50
C ARG A 290 -5.02 -11.26 11.84
N ASP A 291 -5.79 -12.00 12.63
CA ASP A 291 -6.83 -12.94 12.15
C ASP A 291 -8.01 -12.24 11.46
N HIS A 292 -8.17 -10.93 11.64
CA HIS A 292 -9.19 -10.17 10.93
C HIS A 292 -8.73 -9.81 9.51
N LEU A 293 -7.43 -9.85 9.23
CA LEU A 293 -6.89 -9.46 7.93
C LEU A 293 -6.91 -10.63 6.95
N ALA A 294 -7.82 -10.54 5.97
CA ALA A 294 -7.97 -11.52 4.90
C ALA A 294 -7.16 -11.15 3.64
N GLY A 295 -6.80 -9.89 3.46
CA GLY A 295 -5.93 -9.43 2.38
C GLY A 295 -4.47 -9.86 2.53
N THR A 296 -3.71 -9.78 1.43
CA THR A 296 -2.27 -10.04 1.44
C THR A 296 -1.55 -8.93 2.20
N VAL A 297 -0.58 -9.28 3.04
CA VAL A 297 0.22 -8.30 3.78
C VAL A 297 1.60 -8.20 3.17
N TRP A 298 1.98 -7.00 2.76
CA TRP A 298 3.26 -6.62 2.21
C TRP A 298 4.06 -5.89 3.28
N ARG A 299 5.18 -6.46 3.70
CA ARG A 299 6.03 -5.92 4.77
C ARG A 299 7.28 -5.32 4.17
N THR A 300 7.38 -3.99 4.25
CA THR A 300 8.53 -3.24 3.72
C THR A 300 9.70 -3.30 4.68
N LEU A 301 10.84 -3.76 4.15
CA LEU A 301 12.12 -3.66 4.84
C LEU A 301 12.68 -2.26 4.65
N THR A 302 13.23 -1.68 5.73
CA THR A 302 13.99 -0.44 5.63
C THR A 302 15.21 -0.69 4.76
N TYR A 303 15.56 0.29 3.90
CA TYR A 303 16.84 0.22 3.20
C TYR A 303 17.97 0.14 4.24
N GLY A 304 18.80 -0.89 4.14
CA GLY A 304 19.92 -1.10 5.05
C GLY A 304 21.06 -1.82 4.33
N ASP A 305 22.28 -1.47 4.70
CA ASP A 305 23.51 -2.00 4.09
C ASP A 305 23.92 -3.38 4.63
N ASP A 306 23.04 -4.05 5.40
CA ASP A 306 23.22 -5.43 5.84
C ASP A 306 22.34 -6.38 5.01
N PRO A 307 22.86 -6.89 3.87
CA PRO A 307 22.11 -7.76 2.97
C PRO A 307 21.76 -9.11 3.62
N GLN A 308 22.56 -9.59 4.57
CA GLN A 308 22.30 -10.85 5.27
C GLN A 308 21.15 -10.70 6.26
N LEU A 309 21.14 -9.61 7.04
CA LEU A 309 20.03 -9.28 7.94
C LEU A 309 18.72 -9.11 7.16
N ASN A 310 18.77 -8.41 6.02
CA ASN A 310 17.59 -8.20 5.19
C ASN A 310 17.10 -9.51 4.56
N MET A 311 18.00 -10.42 4.20
CA MET A 311 17.64 -11.77 3.73
C MET A 311 16.94 -12.58 4.83
N ASP A 312 17.50 -12.59 6.04
CA ASP A 312 16.91 -13.29 7.18
C ASP A 312 15.51 -12.75 7.51
N LEU A 313 15.33 -11.41 7.46
CA LEU A 313 14.04 -10.77 7.63
C LEU A 313 13.05 -11.14 6.53
N ALA A 314 13.47 -11.11 5.26
CA ALA A 314 12.61 -11.47 4.13
C ALA A 314 12.12 -12.92 4.24
N ARG A 315 13.02 -13.86 4.57
CA ARG A 315 12.68 -15.27 4.82
C ARG A 315 11.73 -15.43 5.99
N THR A 316 11.94 -14.68 7.08
CA THR A 316 11.06 -14.71 8.25
C THR A 316 9.66 -14.20 7.90
N ILE A 317 9.54 -13.10 7.16
CA ILE A 317 8.27 -12.55 6.68
C ILE A 317 7.52 -13.60 5.83
N ALA A 318 8.22 -14.24 4.90
CA ALA A 318 7.66 -15.29 4.05
C ALA A 318 7.20 -16.51 4.88
N ALA A 319 8.00 -16.95 5.85
CA ALA A 319 7.65 -18.05 6.76
C ALA A 319 6.42 -17.72 7.64
N GLU A 320 6.22 -16.45 7.97
CA GLU A 320 5.02 -15.97 8.66
C GLU A 320 3.80 -15.92 7.73
N GLY A 321 3.93 -16.12 6.41
CA GLY A 321 2.84 -16.09 5.43
C GLY A 321 2.50 -14.70 4.89
N ASP A 322 3.42 -13.73 5.05
CA ASP A 322 3.32 -12.39 4.48
C ASP A 322 4.36 -12.23 3.34
N VAL A 323 4.30 -11.12 2.58
CA VAL A 323 5.19 -10.84 1.45
C VAL A 323 6.27 -9.86 1.86
N ALA A 324 7.54 -10.22 1.64
CA ALA A 324 8.64 -9.29 1.82
C ALA A 324 8.70 -8.30 0.65
N VAL A 325 8.75 -7.01 0.99
CA VAL A 325 8.99 -5.91 0.04
C VAL A 325 10.39 -5.38 0.29
N ILE A 326 11.25 -5.48 -0.72
CA ILE A 326 12.69 -5.23 -0.58
C ILE A 326 13.24 -4.26 -1.62
N SER A 327 14.31 -3.54 -1.28
CA SER A 327 15.16 -2.94 -2.31
C SER A 327 16.18 -3.99 -2.79
N PRO A 328 16.31 -4.25 -4.10
CA PRO A 328 17.22 -5.29 -4.59
C PRO A 328 18.71 -4.89 -4.52
N GLN A 329 19.02 -3.59 -4.46
CA GLN A 329 20.38 -3.08 -4.62
C GLN A 329 21.40 -3.69 -3.63
N PRO A 330 21.11 -3.81 -2.32
CA PRO A 330 22.06 -4.41 -1.37
C PRO A 330 22.35 -5.89 -1.67
N PHE A 331 21.36 -6.65 -2.15
CA PHE A 331 21.52 -8.07 -2.47
C PHE A 331 22.35 -8.27 -3.74
N ILE A 332 22.09 -7.46 -4.77
CA ILE A 332 22.87 -7.45 -6.01
C ILE A 332 24.34 -7.16 -5.72
N GLN A 333 24.63 -6.16 -4.90
CA GLN A 333 26.01 -5.79 -4.52
C GLN A 333 26.71 -6.89 -3.70
N ALA A 334 25.96 -7.62 -2.88
CA ALA A 334 26.46 -8.73 -2.09
C ALA A 334 26.62 -10.05 -2.87
N GLY A 335 26.15 -10.10 -4.13
CA GLY A 335 26.15 -11.32 -4.93
C GLY A 335 25.16 -12.39 -4.47
N ILE A 336 24.17 -12.02 -3.64
CA ILE A 336 23.11 -12.91 -3.18
C ILE A 336 22.08 -13.07 -4.29
N LYS A 337 21.72 -14.31 -4.65
CA LYS A 337 20.71 -14.58 -5.68
C LYS A 337 19.29 -14.38 -5.15
N ALA A 338 18.36 -13.99 -6.03
CA ALA A 338 16.96 -13.79 -5.63
C ALA A 338 16.32 -15.08 -5.07
N SER A 339 16.69 -16.25 -5.61
CA SER A 339 16.18 -17.54 -5.11
C SER A 339 16.61 -17.84 -3.67
N GLU A 340 17.71 -17.27 -3.20
CA GLU A 340 18.16 -17.46 -1.82
C GLU A 340 17.18 -16.85 -0.82
N LEU A 341 16.37 -15.85 -1.20
CA LEU A 341 15.35 -15.27 -0.32
C LEU A 341 14.22 -16.25 0.04
N PHE A 342 14.12 -17.38 -0.68
CA PHE A 342 13.11 -18.41 -0.46
C PHE A 342 13.67 -19.70 0.12
N ALA A 343 14.99 -19.77 0.37
CA ALA A 343 15.57 -20.91 1.05
C ALA A 343 15.03 -21.00 2.48
N PRO A 344 14.80 -22.21 3.02
CA PRO A 344 14.40 -22.39 4.41
C PRO A 344 15.34 -21.65 5.35
N LEU A 345 14.78 -21.09 6.44
CA LEU A 345 15.62 -20.56 7.51
C LEU A 345 16.53 -21.68 8.04
N PRO A 346 17.82 -21.40 8.30
CA PRO A 346 18.67 -22.37 8.96
C PRO A 346 18.06 -22.75 10.33
N PRO A 347 18.22 -24.01 10.77
CA PRO A 347 17.70 -24.43 12.06
C PRO A 347 18.27 -23.54 13.17
N VAL A 348 17.41 -23.07 14.07
CA VAL A 348 17.82 -22.35 15.28
C VAL A 348 18.57 -23.36 16.15
N LEU A 349 19.87 -23.15 16.36
CA LEU A 349 20.73 -23.97 17.21
C LEU A 349 20.53 -23.67 18.69
#